data_AF-A0A349ZR20-F1
#
_entry.id   AF-A0A349ZR20-F1
#
_cell.length_a   1.000
_cell.length_b   1.000
_cell.length_c   1.000
_cell.angle_alpha   90.00
_cell.angle_beta   90.00
_cell.angle_gamma   90.00
#
_symmetry.space_group_name_H-M   'P 1'
#
loop_
_entity.id
_entity.type
_entity.pdbx_description
1 polymer ?
#
loop_
_entity_poly.entity_id
_entity_poly.type
_entity_poly.pdbx_seq_one_letter_code
_entity_poly.pdbx_strand_id
1 'polypeptide(L)'
;MADYPIISDVSAYIVRVLREKMCPEPIPSPNNIEISSPLSQDVDYIVGLYLYDIVEDIQVTTPKLMERGRAELHKPPRPYALYYMVFINGSSQMGLKAPDIQKIIGRVAQIINDNNAVRPVELQSW
;
A
#
# COMPACT_ATOMS: atom_id res chain seq x y z
N MET A 1 -10.88 3.18 16.47
CA MET A 1 -9.81 4.06 15.97
C MET A 1 -8.71 3.14 15.48
N ALA A 2 -7.95 3.53 14.47
CA ALA A 2 -6.84 2.70 14.02
C ALA A 2 -5.68 2.77 15.03
N ASP A 3 -5.01 1.65 15.25
CA ASP A 3 -3.85 1.59 16.14
C ASP A 3 -2.58 2.09 15.45
N TYR A 4 -1.50 2.23 16.22
CA TYR A 4 -0.23 2.77 15.75
C TYR A 4 0.37 2.12 14.48
N PRO A 5 0.13 0.82 14.13
CA PRO A 5 0.74 0.24 12.94
C PRO A 5 -0.04 0.50 11.65
N ILE A 6 -1.15 1.25 11.69
CA ILE A 6 -2.09 1.35 10.55
C ILE A 6 -1.44 1.74 9.22
N ILE A 7 -0.44 2.62 9.22
CA ILE A 7 0.28 3.01 7.99
C ILE A 7 1.09 1.83 7.41
N SER A 8 1.72 1.05 8.28
CA SER A 8 2.41 -0.18 7.90
C SER A 8 1.42 -1.24 7.42
N ASP A 9 0.28 -1.39 8.10
CA ASP A 9 -0.75 -2.38 7.75
C ASP A 9 -1.38 -2.09 6.39
N VAL A 10 -1.61 -0.82 6.05
CA VAL A 10 -2.05 -0.42 4.69
C VAL A 10 -1.01 -0.83 3.64
N SER A 11 0.27 -0.57 3.89
CA SER A 11 1.36 -0.95 2.97
C SER A 11 1.42 -2.48 2.78
N ALA A 12 1.32 -3.22 3.88
CA ALA A 12 1.32 -4.69 3.86
C ALA A 12 0.08 -5.25 3.16
N TYR A 13 -1.09 -4.63 3.35
CA TYR A 13 -2.32 -5.00 2.66
C TYR A 13 -2.19 -4.83 1.14
N ILE A 14 -1.67 -3.68 0.67
CA ILE A 14 -1.45 -3.45 -0.77
C ILE A 14 -0.54 -4.54 -1.35
N VAL A 15 0.60 -4.81 -0.70
CA VAL A 15 1.53 -5.85 -1.15
C VAL A 15 0.88 -7.24 -1.11
N ARG A 16 0.10 -7.56 -0.08
CA ARG A 16 -0.63 -8.83 0.01
C ARG A 16 -1.60 -9.01 -1.17
N VAL A 17 -2.41 -8.00 -1.48
CA VAL A 17 -3.36 -8.05 -2.60
C VAL A 17 -2.63 -8.22 -3.93
N LEU A 18 -1.51 -7.51 -4.13
CA LEU A 18 -0.70 -7.67 -5.34
C LEU A 18 -0.11 -9.10 -5.43
N ARG A 19 0.46 -9.62 -4.34
CA ARG A 19 1.00 -10.98 -4.27
C ARG A 19 -0.05 -12.03 -4.61
N GLU A 20 -1.26 -11.90 -4.04
CA GLU A 20 -2.39 -12.82 -4.29
C GLU A 20 -2.86 -12.81 -5.75
N LYS A 21 -2.79 -11.66 -6.45
CA LYS A 21 -3.42 -11.46 -7.77
C LYS A 21 -2.47 -11.37 -8.96
N MET A 22 -1.17 -11.28 -8.72
CA MET A 22 -0.11 -11.21 -9.75
C MET A 22 0.72 -12.49 -9.87
N CYS A 23 0.50 -13.47 -8.99
CA CYS A 23 1.19 -14.75 -9.05
C CYS A 23 0.26 -15.85 -9.59
N PRO A 24 0.78 -16.82 -10.37
CA PRO A 24 2.18 -16.98 -10.79
C PRO A 24 2.58 -16.17 -12.04
N GLU A 25 1.65 -15.42 -12.65
CA GLU A 25 1.90 -14.57 -13.81
C GLU A 25 1.20 -13.21 -13.60
N PRO A 26 1.84 -12.06 -13.91
CA PRO A 26 3.14 -11.88 -14.56
C PRO A 26 4.35 -11.96 -13.62
N ILE A 27 4.14 -12.22 -12.33
CA ILE A 27 5.21 -12.32 -11.33
C ILE A 27 5.33 -13.76 -10.85
N PRO A 28 6.54 -14.38 -10.92
CA PRO A 28 6.69 -15.81 -10.66
C PRO A 28 6.50 -16.19 -9.19
N SER A 29 6.81 -15.29 -8.26
CA SER A 29 6.70 -15.56 -6.82
C SER A 29 6.22 -14.34 -6.04
N PRO A 30 5.40 -14.53 -4.99
CA PRO A 30 5.03 -13.46 -4.05
C PRO A 30 6.22 -12.69 -3.48
N ASN A 31 7.35 -13.37 -3.28
CA ASN A 31 8.58 -12.75 -2.74
C ASN A 31 9.18 -11.72 -3.70
N ASN A 32 8.78 -11.71 -4.98
CA ASN A 32 9.23 -10.71 -5.94
C ASN A 32 8.44 -9.39 -5.87
N ILE A 33 7.52 -9.24 -4.92
CA ILE A 33 6.79 -8.00 -4.65
C ILE A 33 7.07 -7.60 -3.20
N GLU A 34 7.59 -6.41 -2.93
CA GLU A 34 8.00 -6.01 -1.58
C GLU A 34 7.77 -4.52 -1.29
N ILE A 35 7.63 -4.18 0.00
CA ILE A 35 7.69 -2.78 0.46
C ILE A 35 9.17 -2.37 0.49
N SER A 36 9.56 -1.41 -0.33
CA SER A 36 10.97 -1.01 -0.42
C SER A 36 11.12 0.40 -0.98
N SER A 37 12.29 0.99 -0.72
CA SER A 37 12.70 2.26 -1.30
C SER A 37 13.27 2.04 -2.72
N PRO A 38 12.99 2.93 -3.68
CA PRO A 38 13.66 2.92 -4.98
C PRO A 38 15.18 3.20 -4.88
N LEU A 39 15.66 3.66 -3.72
CA LEU A 39 17.08 3.87 -3.45
C LEU A 39 17.79 2.61 -2.93
N SER A 40 17.04 1.56 -2.56
CA SER A 40 17.60 0.29 -2.09
C SER A 40 18.38 -0.39 -3.23
N GLN A 41 19.63 -0.74 -2.97
CA GLN A 41 20.49 -1.48 -3.90
C GLN A 41 20.52 -2.98 -3.54
N ASP A 42 20.90 -3.83 -4.49
CA ASP A 42 21.15 -5.26 -4.27
C ASP A 42 19.98 -6.08 -3.70
N VAL A 43 18.76 -5.73 -4.10
CA VAL A 43 17.53 -6.41 -3.68
C VAL A 43 17.00 -7.38 -4.74
N ASP A 44 16.53 -8.55 -4.29
CA ASP A 44 16.08 -9.68 -5.13
C ASP A 44 14.55 -9.74 -5.31
N TYR A 45 13.91 -8.57 -5.45
CA TYR A 45 12.50 -8.45 -5.79
C TYR A 45 12.33 -7.67 -7.10
N ILE A 46 11.25 -7.93 -7.82
CA ILE A 46 10.96 -7.31 -9.13
C ILE A 46 10.13 -6.04 -8.95
N VAL A 47 9.06 -6.09 -8.15
CA VAL A 47 8.12 -4.98 -7.95
C VAL A 47 8.29 -4.41 -6.54
N GLY A 48 8.53 -3.10 -6.44
CA GLY A 48 8.61 -2.39 -5.17
C GLY A 48 7.40 -1.46 -4.96
N LEU A 49 6.92 -1.40 -3.72
CA LEU A 49 5.96 -0.40 -3.24
C LEU A 49 6.66 0.55 -2.27
N TYR A 50 6.63 1.86 -2.57
CA TYR A 50 7.25 2.89 -1.76
C TYR A 50 6.24 3.94 -1.31
N LEU A 51 6.12 4.15 0.00
CA LEU A 51 5.36 5.28 0.58
C LEU A 51 6.24 6.53 0.51
N TYR A 52 5.99 7.42 -0.45
CA TYR A 52 6.86 8.57 -0.71
C TYR A 52 6.37 9.85 -0.04
N ASP A 53 5.09 9.95 0.32
CA ASP A 53 4.55 11.12 1.00
C ASP A 53 3.34 10.76 1.90
N ILE A 54 3.14 11.56 2.95
CA ILE A 54 2.07 11.44 3.93
C ILE A 54 1.54 12.83 4.23
N VAL A 55 0.26 13.08 3.93
CA VAL A 55 -0.36 14.39 4.10
C VAL A 55 -1.60 14.26 4.98
N GLU A 56 -1.78 15.12 5.98
CA GLU A 56 -3.03 15.20 6.74
C GLU A 56 -4.14 15.69 5.81
N ASP A 57 -5.22 14.90 5.66
CA ASP A 57 -6.32 15.23 4.77
C ASP A 57 -7.33 16.13 5.48
N ILE A 58 -7.06 17.43 5.46
CA ILE A 58 -7.88 18.46 6.09
C ILE A 58 -9.29 18.61 5.48
N GLN A 59 -9.55 18.00 4.31
CA GLN A 59 -10.84 18.09 3.62
C GLN A 59 -11.84 17.04 4.11
N VAL A 60 -11.36 15.95 4.72
CA VAL A 60 -12.24 14.98 5.39
C VAL A 60 -12.78 15.64 6.66
N THR A 61 -14.04 16.04 6.62
CA THR A 61 -14.69 16.76 7.72
C THR A 61 -14.87 15.83 8.92
N THR A 62 -13.90 15.85 9.84
CA THR A 62 -14.05 15.24 11.16
C THR A 62 -14.90 16.13 12.08
N PRO A 63 -15.92 15.59 12.77
CA PRO A 63 -16.62 16.34 13.80
C PRO A 63 -15.63 16.82 14.88
N LYS A 64 -15.75 18.09 15.29
CA LYS A 64 -14.76 18.76 16.16
C LYS A 64 -14.56 18.10 17.53
N LEU A 65 -15.59 17.43 18.04
CA LEU A 65 -15.61 16.71 19.30
C LEU A 65 -16.38 15.40 19.09
N MET A 66 -15.85 14.29 19.60
CA MET A 66 -16.60 13.05 19.76
C MET A 66 -16.80 12.81 21.26
N GLU A 67 -18.06 12.73 21.71
CA GLU A 67 -18.36 12.32 23.08
C GLU A 67 -18.10 10.82 23.24
N ARG A 68 -17.24 10.45 24.18
CA ARG A 68 -17.08 9.06 24.61
C ARG A 68 -17.62 8.94 26.04
N GLY A 69 -18.83 8.39 26.17
CA GLY A 69 -19.48 8.24 27.48
C GLY A 69 -19.91 9.59 28.11
N ARG A 70 -20.14 9.61 29.43
CA ARG A 70 -20.76 10.75 30.13
C ARG A 70 -19.82 11.92 30.47
N ALA A 71 -18.51 11.82 30.24
CA ALA A 71 -17.56 12.83 30.76
C ALA A 71 -16.22 12.99 30.02
N GLU A 72 -15.90 12.21 28.97
CA GLU A 72 -14.60 12.30 28.30
C GLU A 72 -14.73 12.84 26.88
N LEU A 73 -14.13 14.02 26.66
CA LEU A 73 -13.94 14.61 25.35
C LEU A 73 -12.62 14.12 24.77
N HIS A 74 -12.69 13.34 23.68
CA HIS A 74 -11.49 12.95 22.94
C HIS A 74 -11.34 13.75 21.65
N LYS A 75 -10.10 14.08 21.32
CA LYS A 75 -9.75 14.67 20.02
C LYS A 75 -10.07 13.64 18.92
N PRO A 76 -10.74 14.05 17.82
CA PRO A 76 -11.00 13.14 16.72
C PRO A 76 -9.70 12.60 16.11
N PRO A 77 -9.71 11.38 15.56
CA PRO A 77 -8.57 10.87 14.79
C PRO A 77 -8.29 11.78 13.60
N ARG A 78 -7.01 11.90 13.24
CA ARG A 78 -6.60 12.68 12.06
C ARG A 78 -6.63 11.81 10.81
N PRO A 79 -7.34 12.21 9.75
CA PRO A 79 -7.27 11.53 8.46
C PRO A 79 -5.92 11.85 7.79
N TYR A 80 -5.31 10.83 7.18
CA TYR A 80 -4.07 10.97 6.42
C TYR A 80 -4.25 10.36 5.02
N ALA A 81 -3.79 11.08 4.00
CA ALA A 81 -3.57 10.58 2.67
C ALA A 81 -2.15 9.99 2.57
N LEU A 82 -2.07 8.74 2.13
CA LEU A 82 -0.81 8.01 1.95
C LEU A 82 -0.53 7.90 0.44
N TYR A 83 0.59 8.46 -0.01
CA TYR A 83 0.95 8.47 -1.42
C TYR A 83 2.03 7.44 -1.72
N TYR A 84 1.66 6.47 -2.55
CA TYR A 84 2.53 5.36 -2.92
C TYR A 84 3.03 5.46 -4.36
N MET A 85 4.26 5.00 -4.56
CA MET A 85 4.87 4.76 -5.85
C MET A 85 5.09 3.25 -6.02
N VAL A 86 4.59 2.68 -7.11
CA VAL A 86 4.96 1.33 -7.53
C VAL A 86 6.03 1.44 -8.60
N PHE A 87 7.11 0.69 -8.45
CA PHE A 87 8.24 0.70 -9.38
C PHE A 87 8.76 -0.72 -9.66
N ILE A 88 9.43 -0.88 -10.80
CA ILE A 88 10.16 -2.12 -11.11
C ILE A 88 11.63 -1.89 -10.77
N ASN A 89 12.18 -2.75 -9.91
CA ASN A 89 13.59 -2.70 -9.58
C ASN A 89 14.44 -3.10 -10.79
N GLY A 90 15.47 -2.29 -11.09
CA GLY A 90 16.37 -2.45 -12.23
C GLY A 90 17.33 -3.63 -12.12
N SER A 91 17.84 -3.91 -10.92
CA SER A 91 18.85 -4.95 -10.70
C SER A 91 18.29 -6.37 -10.86
N SER A 92 16.99 -6.56 -10.58
CA SER A 92 16.26 -7.82 -10.70
C SER A 92 15.65 -8.05 -12.10
N GLN A 93 15.90 -7.17 -13.08
CA GLN A 93 15.28 -7.27 -14.42
C GLN A 93 15.96 -8.29 -15.35
N MET A 94 16.84 -9.16 -14.85
CA MET A 94 17.52 -10.15 -15.70
C MET A 94 16.49 -11.00 -16.46
N GLY A 95 16.27 -10.68 -17.74
CA GLY A 95 15.33 -11.35 -18.64
C GLY A 95 14.02 -10.63 -18.94
N LEU A 96 13.64 -9.57 -18.22
CA LEU A 96 12.43 -8.80 -18.50
C LEU A 96 12.67 -7.78 -19.62
N LYS A 97 11.83 -7.80 -20.66
CA LYS A 97 11.87 -6.78 -21.73
C LYS A 97 10.91 -5.63 -21.41
N ALA A 98 11.07 -4.52 -22.11
CA ALA A 98 10.20 -3.35 -21.93
C ALA A 98 8.68 -3.67 -22.03
N PRO A 99 8.21 -4.53 -22.96
CA PRO A 99 6.79 -4.93 -22.97
C PRO A 99 6.36 -5.72 -21.73
N ASP A 100 7.25 -6.51 -21.12
CA ASP A 100 6.94 -7.29 -19.92
C ASP A 100 6.79 -6.35 -18.71
N ILE A 101 7.67 -5.35 -18.61
CA ILE A 101 7.57 -4.26 -17.61
C ILE A 101 6.22 -3.53 -17.76
N GLN A 102 5.82 -3.18 -18.99
CA GLN A 102 4.54 -2.53 -19.25
C GLN A 102 3.34 -3.40 -18.84
N LYS A 103 3.39 -4.72 -19.09
CA LYS A 103 2.36 -5.66 -18.64
C LYS A 103 2.27 -5.73 -17.12
N ILE A 104 3.40 -5.80 -16.43
CA ILE A 104 3.45 -5.83 -14.96
C ILE A 104 2.81 -4.56 -14.39
N ILE A 105 3.22 -3.38 -14.86
CA ILE A 105 2.65 -2.11 -14.40
C ILE A 105 1.16 -2.00 -14.72
N GLY A 106 0.74 -2.41 -15.92
CA GLY A 106 -0.68 -2.44 -16.30
C GLY A 106 -1.50 -3.36 -15.39
N ARG A 107 -0.95 -4.51 -15.03
CA ARG A 107 -1.60 -5.45 -14.11
C ARG A 107 -1.71 -4.90 -12.69
N VAL A 108 -0.67 -4.23 -12.18
CA VAL A 108 -0.72 -3.52 -10.90
C VAL A 108 -1.85 -2.48 -10.91
N ALA A 109 -1.89 -1.63 -11.94
CA ALA A 109 -2.89 -0.58 -12.05
C ALA A 109 -4.32 -1.15 -12.08
N GLN A 110 -4.54 -2.24 -12.82
CA GLN A 110 -5.81 -2.96 -12.83
C GLN A 110 -6.19 -3.45 -11.42
N ILE A 111 -5.27 -4.15 -10.74
CA ILE A 111 -5.55 -4.72 -9.41
C ILE A 111 -5.87 -3.62 -8.39
N ILE A 112 -5.12 -2.53 -8.37
CA ILE A 112 -5.37 -1.42 -7.43
C ILE A 112 -6.74 -0.79 -7.71
N ASN A 113 -7.07 -0.55 -8.98
CA ASN A 113 -8.36 0.02 -9.36
C ASN A 113 -9.54 -0.89 -9.00
N ASP A 114 -9.39 -2.20 -9.18
CA ASP A 114 -10.41 -3.20 -8.83
C ASP A 114 -10.54 -3.41 -7.32
N ASN A 115 -9.60 -2.91 -6.50
CA ASN A 115 -9.55 -3.04 -5.04
C ASN A 115 -9.42 -1.66 -4.37
N ASN A 116 -10.23 -0.71 -4.84
CA ASN A 116 -10.17 0.70 -4.47
C ASN A 116 -10.66 1.04 -3.04
N ALA A 117 -11.10 0.05 -2.28
CA ALA A 117 -11.55 0.21 -0.91
C ALA A 117 -11.21 -1.03 -0.07
N VAL A 118 -10.98 -0.81 1.22
CA VAL A 118 -10.69 -1.88 2.20
C VAL A 118 -11.39 -1.54 3.51
N ARG A 119 -11.93 -2.55 4.19
CA ARG A 119 -12.55 -2.35 5.51
C ARG A 119 -11.48 -2.35 6.59
N PRO A 120 -11.67 -1.59 7.69
CA PRO A 120 -10.70 -1.57 8.79
C PRO A 120 -10.34 -2.95 9.37
N VAL A 121 -11.30 -3.87 9.43
CA VAL A 121 -11.09 -5.26 9.93
C VAL A 121 -10.15 -6.09 9.05
N GLU A 122 -9.99 -5.71 7.78
CA GLU A 122 -9.08 -6.37 6.84
C GLU A 122 -7.64 -5.83 6.94
N LEU A 123 -7.47 -4.68 7.63
CA LEU A 123 -6.17 -4.06 7.91
C LEU A 123 -5.68 -4.42 9.30
N GLN A 124 -6.56 -4.37 10.31
CA GLN A 124 -6.24 -4.65 11.71
C GLN A 124 -7.30 -5.57 12.29
N SER A 125 -6.88 -6.72 12.81
CA SER A 125 -7.74 -7.67 13.51
C SER A 125 -7.85 -7.22 14.97
N TRP A 126 -8.98 -6.65 15.35
CA TRP A 126 -9.32 -6.29 16.72
C TRP A 126 -10.65 -6.91 17.13
#